data_AF-A0A177AQN1-F1
#
_entry.id   AF-A0A177AQN1-F1
#
_cell.length_a   1.000
_cell.length_b   1.000
_cell.length_c   1.000
_cell.angle_alpha   90.00
_cell.angle_beta   90.00
_cell.angle_gamma   90.00
#
_symmetry.space_group_name_H-M   'P 1'
#
loop_
_entity.id
_entity.type
_entity.pdbx_description
1 polymer ?
#
loop_
_entity_poly.entity_id
_entity_poly.type
_entity_poly.pdbx_seq_one_letter_code
_entity_poly.pdbx_strand_id
1 'polypeptide(L)'
;MKPKTCVLLASGFEELEAVTVIDVFNRAGLDNTVISLFDDLIVIGGQQIPIKCDETFMNIVKKDQLFDGIVIPGGLTGVQYFI
;
A
#
# COMPACT_ATOMS: atom_id res chain seq x y z
N MET A 1 -11.77 12.03 -14.99
CA MET A 1 -11.35 10.74 -14.39
C MET A 1 -10.73 11.07 -13.04
N LYS A 2 -10.93 10.26 -12.00
CA LYS A 2 -10.29 10.49 -10.69
C LYS A 2 -8.82 10.05 -10.77
N PRO A 3 -7.85 10.77 -10.16
CA PRO A 3 -6.49 10.27 -10.06
C PRO A 3 -6.45 8.92 -9.37
N LYS A 4 -5.68 7.99 -9.93
CA LYS A 4 -5.42 6.66 -9.37
C LYS A 4 -4.20 6.70 -8.48
N THR A 5 -4.35 6.31 -7.23
CA THR A 5 -3.24 6.26 -6.27
C THR A 5 -3.11 4.87 -5.68
N CYS A 6 -1.92 4.54 -5.19
CA CYS A 6 -1.77 3.35 -4.38
C CYS A 6 -0.89 3.56 -3.16
N VAL A 7 -1.15 2.77 -2.13
CA VAL A 7 -0.30 2.63 -0.95
C VAL A 7 0.26 1.21 -0.96
N LEU A 8 1.58 1.08 -1.09
CA LEU A 8 2.25 -0.22 -1.25
C LEU A 8 2.83 -0.67 0.09
N LEU A 9 2.34 -1.79 0.61
CA LEU A 9 2.69 -2.30 1.93
C LEU A 9 3.65 -3.49 1.82
N ALA A 10 4.76 -3.40 2.55
CA ALA A 10 5.71 -4.50 2.77
C ALA A 10 5.75 -4.85 4.27
N SER A 11 6.19 -6.06 4.62
CA SER A 11 6.14 -6.53 6.01
C SER A 11 7.05 -5.67 6.88
N GLY A 12 6.51 -5.18 8.01
CA GLY A 12 7.21 -4.24 8.88
C GLY A 12 7.10 -2.77 8.44
N PHE A 13 6.10 -2.42 7.64
CA PHE A 13 5.73 -1.03 7.33
C PHE A 13 5.31 -0.25 8.58
N GLU A 14 5.43 1.09 8.56
CA GLU A 14 4.93 1.97 9.63
C GLU A 14 3.42 2.22 9.47
N GLU A 15 2.63 1.78 10.47
CA GLU A 15 1.18 1.73 10.33
C GLU A 15 0.50 3.10 10.35
N LEU A 16 1.02 4.06 11.11
CA LEU A 16 0.45 5.40 11.19
C LEU A 16 0.58 6.14 9.86
N GLU A 17 1.75 6.08 9.23
CA GLU A 17 2.04 6.64 7.91
C GLU A 17 1.14 6.00 6.84
N ALA A 18 1.00 4.67 6.87
CA ALA A 18 0.14 3.94 5.93
C ALA A 18 -1.34 4.33 6.09
N VAL A 19 -1.90 4.15 7.29
CA VAL A 19 -3.35 4.35 7.53
C VAL A 19 -3.75 5.81 7.35
N THR A 20 -2.89 6.75 7.75
CA THR A 20 -3.16 8.18 7.59
C THR A 20 -3.32 8.55 6.11
N VAL A 21 -2.41 8.09 5.26
CA VAL A 21 -2.48 8.37 3.82
C VAL A 21 -3.70 7.69 3.19
N ILE A 22 -3.98 6.43 3.56
CA ILE A 22 -5.15 5.70 3.09
C ILE A 22 -6.44 6.47 3.42
N ASP A 23 -6.60 6.93 4.67
CA ASP A 23 -7.78 7.70 5.10
C ASP A 23 -7.89 9.03 4.34
N VAL A 24 -6.80 9.77 4.20
CA VAL A 24 -6.78 11.05 3.48
C VAL A 24 -7.15 10.87 2.01
N PHE A 25 -6.58 9.90 1.30
CA PHE A 25 -6.87 9.65 -0.11
C PHE A 25 -8.33 9.22 -0.33
N ASN A 26 -8.85 8.37 0.56
CA ASN A 26 -10.24 7.95 0.51
C ASN A 26 -11.21 9.12 0.76
N ARG A 27 -10.92 9.98 1.74
CA ARG A 27 -11.71 11.20 2.03
C ARG A 27 -11.63 12.25 0.91
N ALA A 28 -10.49 12.34 0.23
CA ALA A 28 -10.31 13.17 -0.95
C ALA A 28 -11.05 12.61 -2.18
N GLY A 29 -11.58 11.39 -2.10
CA GLY A 29 -12.35 10.76 -3.16
C GLY A 29 -11.50 10.28 -4.34
N LEU A 30 -10.20 10.05 -4.12
CA LEU A 30 -9.28 9.46 -5.12
C LEU A 30 -9.63 7.98 -5.38
N ASP A 31 -9.19 7.46 -6.52
CA ASP A 31 -9.26 6.03 -6.82
C ASP A 31 -8.04 5.34 -6.20
N ASN A 32 -8.11 5.07 -4.90
CA ASN A 32 -6.99 4.58 -4.10
C ASN A 32 -7.05 3.05 -3.94
N THR A 33 -5.90 2.38 -4.11
CA THR A 33 -5.75 0.93 -3.90
C THR A 33 -4.64 0.65 -2.89
N VAL A 34 -4.94 -0.13 -1.85
CA VAL A 34 -3.91 -0.64 -0.93
C VAL A 34 -3.36 -1.94 -1.50
N ILE A 35 -2.05 -2.00 -1.74
CA ILE A 35 -1.42 -3.11 -2.45
C ILE A 35 -0.44 -3.81 -1.51
N SER A 36 -0.56 -5.13 -1.40
CA SER A 36 0.45 -5.97 -0.76
C SER A 36 1.62 -6.20 -1.71
N LEU A 37 2.86 -6.04 -1.24
CA LEU A 37 4.04 -6.42 -2.00
C LEU A 37 4.19 -7.94 -2.16
N PHE A 38 3.43 -8.73 -1.41
CA PHE A 38 3.49 -10.20 -1.39
C PHE A 38 2.25 -10.83 -2.03
N ASP A 39 2.22 -12.17 -2.04
CA ASP A 39 1.08 -12.95 -2.54
C ASP A 39 -0.10 -13.03 -1.55
N ASP A 40 0.10 -12.68 -0.27
CA ASP A 40 -0.97 -12.57 0.72
C ASP A 40 -1.54 -11.14 0.75
N LEU A 41 -2.85 -11.02 0.95
CA LEU A 41 -3.50 -9.73 1.14
C LEU A 41 -3.30 -9.17 2.56
N ILE A 42 -2.95 -9.99 3.54
CA ILE A 42 -2.67 -9.53 4.90
C ILE A 42 -1.17 -9.25 5.04
N VAL A 43 -0.82 -7.99 5.34
CA VAL A 43 0.54 -7.57 5.62
C VAL A 43 0.65 -7.17 7.09
N ILE A 44 1.66 -7.70 7.78
CA ILE A 44 1.93 -7.38 9.18
C ILE A 44 2.82 -6.13 9.26
N GLY A 45 2.33 -5.08 9.94
CA GLY A 45 3.07 -3.85 10.20
C GLY A 45 4.15 -4.00 11.27
N GLY A 46 4.99 -2.97 11.41
CA GLY A 46 6.14 -2.98 12.34
C GLY A 46 5.75 -3.13 13.81
N GLN A 47 4.54 -2.70 14.17
CA GLN A 47 3.96 -2.82 15.51
C GLN A 47 3.00 -4.02 15.62
N GLN A 48 3.14 -5.01 14.73
CA GLN A 48 2.36 -6.24 14.70
C GLN A 48 0.86 -6.03 14.42
N ILE A 49 0.49 -4.91 13.80
CA ILE A 49 -0.89 -4.64 13.40
C ILE A 49 -1.09 -5.15 11.97
N PRO A 50 -1.97 -6.15 11.74
CA PRO A 50 -2.25 -6.64 10.40
C PRO A 50 -3.14 -5.66 9.63
N ILE A 51 -2.79 -5.37 8.38
CA ILE A 51 -3.65 -4.67 7.42
C ILE A 51 -3.98 -5.61 6.26
N LYS A 52 -5.27 -5.68 5.93
CA LYS A 52 -5.74 -6.36 4.72
C LYS A 52 -5.72 -5.36 3.55
N CYS A 53 -4.94 -5.68 2.53
CA CYS A 53 -4.83 -4.97 1.26
C CYS A 53 -5.99 -5.34 0.32
N ASP A 54 -6.19 -4.50 -0.69
CA ASP A 54 -7.20 -4.69 -1.74
C ASP A 54 -6.70 -5.66 -2.82
N GLU A 55 -5.42 -5.56 -3.18
CA GLU A 55 -4.78 -6.35 -4.25
C GLU A 55 -3.33 -6.72 -3.91
N THR A 56 -2.76 -7.65 -4.69
CA THR A 56 -1.34 -7.99 -4.65
C THR A 56 -0.57 -7.31 -5.77
N PHE A 57 0.70 -7.00 -5.53
CA PHE A 57 1.58 -6.38 -6.52
C PHE A 57 1.67 -7.23 -7.80
N MET A 58 1.77 -8.55 -7.67
CA MET A 58 1.79 -9.45 -8.82
C MET A 58 0.52 -9.39 -9.66
N ASN A 59 -0.66 -9.19 -9.06
CA ASN A 59 -1.90 -9.02 -9.81
C ASN A 59 -1.93 -7.67 -10.54
N ILE A 60 -1.44 -6.61 -9.89
CA ILE A 60 -1.33 -5.28 -10.49
C ILE A 60 -0.42 -5.30 -11.73
N VAL A 61 0.75 -5.95 -11.62
CA VAL A 61 1.68 -6.13 -12.73
C VAL A 61 1.04 -6.92 -13.89
N LYS A 62 0.33 -8.02 -13.59
CA LYS A 62 -0.38 -8.82 -14.62
C LYS A 62 -1.46 -8.03 -15.36
N LYS A 63 -2.12 -7.08 -14.65
CA LYS A 63 -3.16 -6.22 -15.21
C LYS A 63 -2.58 -5.02 -15.98
N ASP A 64 -1.26 -4.82 -15.96
CA ASP A 64 -0.59 -3.64 -16.53
C ASP A 64 -1.23 -2.32 -16.04
N GLN A 65 -1.59 -2.29 -14.75
CA GLN A 65 -2.33 -1.17 -14.18
C GLN A 65 -1.39 -0.04 -13.78
N LEU A 66 -1.63 1.15 -14.35
CA LEU A 66 -0.90 2.38 -14.04
C LEU A 66 -1.58 3.20 -12.92
N PHE A 67 -0.76 3.93 -12.16
CA PHE A 67 -1.17 4.84 -11.11
C PHE A 67 -0.55 6.22 -11.35
N ASP A 68 -1.28 7.27 -10.97
CA ASP A 68 -0.82 8.66 -11.02
C ASP A 68 0.09 9.01 -9.82
N GLY A 69 0.04 8.21 -8.75
CA GLY A 69 0.89 8.37 -7.57
C GLY A 69 1.02 7.10 -6.74
N ILE A 70 2.20 6.90 -6.16
CA ILE A 70 2.53 5.76 -5.30
C ILE A 70 3.03 6.30 -3.97
N VAL A 71 2.50 5.77 -2.87
CA VAL A 71 3.02 6.01 -1.53
C VAL A 71 3.64 4.72 -1.00
N ILE A 72 4.86 4.86 -0.49
CA ILE A 72 5.61 3.80 0.17
C ILE A 72 5.79 4.27 1.62
N PRO A 73 5.02 3.73 2.58
CA PRO A 73 5.21 4.02 3.99
C PRO A 73 6.62 3.64 4.44
N GLY A 74 7.09 4.31 5.48
CA GLY A 74 8.34 3.99 6.15
C GLY A 74 8.28 2.67 6.92
N GLY A 75 9.09 2.60 7.98
CA GLY A 75 9.32 1.40 8.77
C GLY A 75 10.66 0.75 8.41
N LEU A 76 11.52 0.57 9.42
CA LEU A 76 12.91 0.13 9.20
C LEU A 76 13.01 -1.18 8.44
N THR A 77 12.12 -2.14 8.72
CA THR A 77 12.06 -3.43 8.03
C THR A 77 11.28 -3.33 6.72
N GLY A 78 10.17 -2.58 6.69
CA GLY A 78 9.33 -2.43 5.50
C GLY A 78 10.06 -1.78 4.32
N VAL A 79 10.84 -0.71 4.57
CA VAL A 79 11.58 0.01 3.53
C VAL A 79 12.67 -0.85 2.89
N GLN A 80 13.21 -1.85 3.59
CA GLN A 80 14.25 -2.74 3.06
C GLN A 80 13.80 -3.57 1.86
N TYR A 81 12.50 -3.73 1.65
CA TYR A 81 11.96 -4.44 0.48
C TYR A 81 12.00 -3.61 -0.82
N PHE A 82 12.32 -2.31 -0.74
CA PHE A 82 12.31 -1.39 -1.87
C PHE A 82 13.71 -0.88 -2.28
N ILE A 83 14.77 -1.36 -1.62
CA ILE A 83 16.17 -0.96 -1.84
C ILE A 83 17.02 -2.11 -2.38
#